data_AF-A0A162QPL8-F1
#
_entry.id   AF-A0A162QPL8-F1
#
_cell.length_a   1.000
_cell.length_b   1.000
_cell.length_c   1.000
_cell.angle_alpha   90.00
_cell.angle_beta   90.00
_cell.angle_gamma   90.00
#
_symmetry.space_group_name_H-M   'P 1'
#
loop_
_entity.id
_entity.type
_entity.pdbx_description
1 polymer ?
#
loop_
_entity_poly.entity_id
_entity_poly.type
_entity_poly.pdbx_seq_one_letter_code
_entity_poly.pdbx_strand_id
1 'polypeptide(L)'
;MLLSEQLKEKLRNEFMPIKSLKIFSNGDTLNLKIAFLKTLPKGIRGTCSMILDFFECRVNTKEAKDNYMIVYASQQEIADTLGFTREYISHCINRMSETPNCIFTKVRQGLNKANYYIMEKKKELVNLLKQIYKAQQKEAQVKNQEKQQRQKKEYNKQKVSMFNSFKQREYSKEDLKNIEYALLGWT
;
A
#
# COMPACT_ATOMS: atom_id res chain seq x y z
N MET A 1 7.11 17.38 -3.71
CA MET A 1 7.27 15.97 -3.32
C MET A 1 5.89 15.35 -3.23
N LEU A 2 5.64 14.23 -3.90
CA LEU A 2 4.29 13.67 -3.99
C LEU A 2 3.83 13.13 -2.62
N LEU A 3 2.52 13.15 -2.35
CA LEU A 3 1.97 12.64 -1.09
C LEU A 3 2.30 11.16 -0.89
N SER A 4 2.34 10.36 -1.97
CA SER A 4 2.77 8.97 -1.88
C SER A 4 4.25 8.82 -1.51
N GLU A 5 5.11 9.76 -1.90
CA GLU A 5 6.53 9.75 -1.56
C GLU A 5 6.75 10.10 -0.09
N GLN A 6 6.02 11.09 0.43
CA GLN A 6 6.06 11.44 1.86
C GLN A 6 5.53 10.30 2.75
N LEU A 7 4.46 9.63 2.33
CA LEU A 7 3.91 8.48 3.07
C LEU A 7 4.83 7.25 2.99
N LYS A 8 5.49 7.01 1.85
CA LYS A 8 6.53 5.99 1.70
C LYS A 8 7.76 6.32 2.55
N GLU A 9 8.12 7.59 2.67
CA GLU A 9 9.23 8.02 3.51
C GLU A 9 8.90 7.86 5.00
N LYS A 10 7.68 8.17 5.45
CA LYS A 10 7.20 7.80 6.78
C LYS A 10 7.24 6.29 7.01
N LEU A 11 6.77 5.50 6.05
CA LEU A 11 6.86 4.03 6.13
C LEU A 11 8.30 3.54 6.24
N ARG A 12 9.24 4.15 5.51
CA ARG A 12 10.66 3.83 5.61
C ARG A 12 11.23 4.26 6.97
N ASN A 13 11.00 5.49 7.40
CA ASN A 13 11.58 6.00 8.64
C ASN A 13 11.03 5.30 9.89
N GLU A 14 9.74 4.95 9.90
CA GLU A 14 9.08 4.32 11.05
C GLU A 14 9.16 2.78 11.01
N PHE A 15 9.20 2.16 9.83
CA PHE A 15 9.05 0.70 9.70
C PHE A 15 10.12 -0.01 8.84
N MET A 16 10.94 0.69 8.04
CA MET A 16 11.98 0.09 7.18
C MET A 16 13.14 1.07 6.89
N PRO A 17 14.22 1.12 7.69
CA PRO A 17 15.37 1.91 7.31
C PRO A 17 16.10 1.15 6.20
N ILE A 18 15.98 1.52 4.93
CA ILE A 18 16.96 1.20 3.86
C ILE A 18 16.67 2.05 2.61
N LYS A 19 17.70 2.80 2.16
CA LYS A 19 17.75 3.58 0.90
C LYS A 19 18.12 2.74 -0.34
N SER A 20 18.20 1.42 -0.23
CA SER A 20 18.66 0.53 -1.31
C SER A 20 17.98 -0.84 -1.24
N LEU A 21 16.77 -0.95 -1.80
CA LEU A 21 16.13 -2.26 -2.00
C LEU A 21 16.27 -2.66 -3.47
N LYS A 22 17.39 -3.30 -3.81
CA LYS A 22 17.37 -4.37 -4.82
C LYS A 22 16.95 -5.63 -4.05
N ILE A 23 15.79 -6.16 -4.43
CA ILE A 23 15.32 -7.49 -4.01
C ILE A 23 16.46 -8.47 -4.32
N PHE A 24 16.69 -9.46 -3.45
CA PHE A 24 17.88 -10.35 -3.32
C PHE A 24 19.01 -9.79 -2.43
N SER A 25 18.95 -10.01 -1.11
CA SER A 25 20.16 -10.02 -0.24
C SER A 25 19.83 -10.30 1.25
N ASN A 26 20.59 -11.23 1.83
CA ASN A 26 20.86 -11.39 3.26
C ASN A 26 21.56 -10.14 3.84
N GLY A 27 20.82 -9.05 4.03
CA GLY A 27 21.26 -7.88 4.78
C GLY A 27 20.25 -7.59 5.89
N ASP A 28 20.73 -7.21 7.08
CA ASP A 28 19.95 -6.96 8.29
C ASP A 28 18.60 -6.28 8.01
N THR A 29 17.56 -7.10 7.89
CA THR A 29 16.17 -6.67 7.85
C THR A 29 15.70 -6.66 9.29
N LEU A 30 15.70 -5.48 9.90
CA LEU A 30 15.02 -5.22 11.17
C LEU A 30 13.51 -5.38 10.96
N ASN A 31 13.04 -6.63 10.93
CA ASN A 31 11.66 -7.00 11.14
C ASN A 31 11.26 -6.46 12.53
N LEU A 32 10.21 -5.63 12.63
CA LEU A 32 9.72 -5.06 13.91
C LEU A 32 9.63 -6.13 15.01
N LYS A 33 9.21 -7.34 14.60
CA LYS A 33 9.20 -8.53 15.44
C LYS A 33 10.60 -8.86 15.99
N ILE A 34 11.62 -8.95 15.13
CA ILE A 34 13.01 -9.22 15.54
C ILE A 34 13.55 -8.08 16.42
N ALA A 35 13.26 -6.82 16.08
CA ALA A 35 13.67 -5.65 16.85
C ALA A 35 13.12 -5.72 18.29
N PHE A 36 11.84 -5.99 18.42
CA PHE A 36 11.17 -6.20 19.71
C PHE A 36 11.69 -7.43 20.44
N LEU A 37 11.85 -8.58 19.76
CA LEU A 37 12.38 -9.79 20.41
C LEU A 37 13.80 -9.60 20.95
N LYS A 38 14.62 -8.72 20.33
CA LYS A 38 15.96 -8.38 20.84
C LYS A 38 15.91 -7.60 22.16
N THR A 39 14.84 -6.88 22.48
CA THR A 39 14.70 -6.17 23.76
C THR A 39 14.33 -7.11 24.92
N LEU A 40 13.84 -8.32 24.61
CA LEU A 40 13.46 -9.31 25.62
C LEU A 40 14.66 -10.13 26.13
N PRO A 41 14.58 -10.73 27.33
CA PRO A 41 15.59 -11.67 27.83
C PRO A 41 15.80 -12.86 26.88
N LYS A 42 17.06 -13.24 26.64
CA LYS A 42 17.45 -14.31 25.68
C LYS A 42 16.68 -15.62 25.87
N GLY A 43 16.44 -16.03 27.12
CA GLY A 43 15.79 -17.30 27.45
C GLY A 43 14.33 -17.43 27.00
N ILE A 44 13.62 -16.32 26.77
CA ILE A 44 12.20 -16.35 26.40
C ILE A 44 11.94 -15.96 24.94
N ARG A 45 12.96 -15.50 24.20
CA ARG A 45 12.79 -14.92 22.85
C ARG A 45 12.14 -15.89 21.86
N GLY A 46 12.55 -17.16 21.89
CA GLY A 46 11.99 -18.19 20.99
C GLY A 46 10.49 -18.36 21.21
N THR A 47 10.08 -18.57 22.46
CA THR A 47 8.66 -18.70 22.83
C THR A 47 7.88 -17.43 22.53
N CYS A 48 8.42 -16.25 22.85
CA CYS A 48 7.79 -14.97 22.50
C CYS A 48 7.61 -14.81 20.99
N SER A 49 8.57 -15.26 20.17
CA SER A 49 8.44 -15.27 18.71
C SER A 49 7.26 -16.14 18.26
N MET A 50 7.13 -17.34 18.82
CA MET A 50 6.04 -18.27 18.50
C MET A 50 4.67 -17.74 18.93
N ILE A 51 4.59 -17.06 20.07
CA ILE A 51 3.35 -16.40 20.52
C ILE A 51 2.93 -15.29 19.55
N LEU A 52 3.89 -14.49 19.07
CA LEU A 52 3.61 -13.46 18.07
C LEU A 52 3.14 -14.08 16.73
N ASP A 53 3.75 -15.18 16.29
CA ASP A 53 3.27 -15.93 15.11
C ASP A 53 1.84 -16.44 15.31
N PHE A 54 1.56 -17.00 16.49
CA PHE A 54 0.23 -17.46 16.87
C PHE A 54 -0.81 -16.33 16.76
N PHE A 55 -0.49 -15.13 17.25
CA PHE A 55 -1.36 -13.95 17.13
C PHE A 55 -1.51 -13.52 15.67
N GLU A 56 -0.44 -13.50 14.89
CA GLU A 56 -0.48 -13.09 13.49
C GLU A 56 -1.33 -14.00 12.62
N CYS A 57 -1.36 -15.30 12.89
CA CYS A 57 -2.21 -16.26 12.17
C CYS A 57 -3.71 -16.13 12.52
N ARG A 58 -4.04 -15.63 13.72
CA ARG A 58 -5.41 -15.60 14.25
C ARG A 58 -6.05 -14.22 14.26
N VAL A 59 -5.28 -13.16 14.02
CA VAL A 59 -5.78 -11.80 14.02
C VAL A 59 -6.79 -11.59 12.89
N ASN A 60 -7.96 -11.06 13.22
CA ASN A 60 -8.94 -10.74 12.18
C ASN A 60 -8.51 -9.49 11.39
N THR A 61 -8.30 -9.64 10.09
CA THR A 61 -7.93 -8.55 9.18
C THR A 61 -9.13 -7.95 8.44
N LYS A 62 -10.35 -8.44 8.67
CA LYS A 62 -11.58 -7.92 8.06
C LYS A 62 -12.04 -6.65 8.78
N GLU A 63 -11.88 -5.50 8.14
CA GLU A 63 -12.18 -4.16 8.67
C GLU A 63 -13.67 -3.96 8.99
N ALA A 64 -14.57 -4.66 8.31
CA ALA A 64 -16.02 -4.56 8.51
C ALA A 64 -16.54 -5.24 9.79
N LYS A 65 -15.66 -5.84 10.61
CA LYS A 65 -16.04 -6.52 11.84
C LYS A 65 -15.50 -5.78 13.06
N ASP A 66 -16.26 -5.77 14.15
CA ASP A 66 -15.90 -5.11 15.41
C ASP A 66 -14.61 -5.64 16.04
N ASN A 67 -14.18 -6.83 15.66
CA ASN A 67 -12.93 -7.45 16.12
C ASN A 67 -11.72 -7.23 15.18
N TYR A 68 -11.74 -6.20 14.34
CA TYR A 68 -10.61 -5.86 13.48
C TYR A 68 -9.31 -5.66 14.28
N MET A 69 -8.26 -6.39 13.91
CA MET A 69 -6.94 -6.41 14.54
C MET A 69 -6.92 -6.93 15.98
N ILE A 70 -7.95 -7.66 16.39
CA ILE A 70 -8.07 -8.27 17.72
C ILE A 70 -7.90 -9.80 17.61
N VAL A 71 -7.10 -10.36 18.52
CA VAL A 71 -6.98 -11.81 18.74
C VAL A 71 -7.66 -12.14 20.05
N TYR A 72 -8.65 -13.04 20.01
CA TYR A 72 -9.23 -13.64 21.20
C TYR A 72 -8.57 -15.00 21.42
N ALA A 73 -7.79 -15.13 22.48
CA ALA A 73 -7.14 -16.39 22.82
C ALA A 73 -6.92 -16.48 24.32
N SER A 74 -7.21 -17.64 24.90
CA SER A 74 -6.85 -17.89 26.29
C SER A 74 -5.36 -18.28 26.38
N GLN A 75 -4.72 -18.02 27.53
CA GLN A 75 -3.34 -18.47 27.74
C GLN A 75 -3.21 -20.00 27.70
N GLN A 76 -4.27 -20.71 28.10
CA GLN A 76 -4.33 -22.17 28.00
C GLN A 76 -4.34 -22.63 26.55
N GLU A 77 -5.18 -22.03 25.71
CA GLU A 77 -5.24 -22.35 24.28
C GLU A 77 -3.89 -22.11 23.57
N ILE A 78 -3.21 -21.02 23.91
CA ILE A 78 -1.87 -20.72 23.40
C ILE A 78 -0.87 -21.78 23.87
N ALA A 79 -0.93 -22.15 25.15
CA ALA A 79 -0.08 -23.18 25.75
C ALA A 79 -0.27 -24.54 25.08
N ASP A 80 -1.51 -24.98 24.89
CA ASP A 80 -1.87 -26.24 24.23
C ASP A 80 -1.38 -26.25 22.77
N THR A 81 -1.53 -25.13 22.06
CA THR A 81 -1.10 -25.01 20.66
C THR A 81 0.43 -25.05 20.51
N LEU A 82 1.16 -24.45 21.45
CA LEU A 82 2.62 -24.30 21.38
C LEU A 82 3.38 -25.41 22.14
N GLY A 83 2.68 -26.28 22.88
CA GLY A 83 3.29 -27.36 23.67
C GLY A 83 4.00 -26.89 24.94
N PHE A 84 3.52 -25.81 25.56
CA PHE A 84 4.08 -25.26 26.81
C PHE A 84 3.07 -25.27 27.94
N THR A 85 3.50 -24.97 29.17
CA THR A 85 2.57 -24.76 30.28
C THR A 85 1.90 -23.38 30.20
N ARG A 86 0.69 -23.28 30.73
CA ARG A 86 -0.06 -22.02 30.82
C ARG A 86 0.71 -20.96 31.58
N GLU A 87 1.37 -21.34 32.66
CA GLU A 87 2.16 -20.45 33.53
C GLU A 87 3.33 -19.85 32.76
N TYR A 88 4.01 -20.67 31.95
CA TYR A 88 5.13 -20.21 31.14
C TYR A 88 4.69 -19.26 30.03
N ILE A 89 3.58 -19.57 29.33
CA ILE A 89 2.98 -18.64 28.36
C ILE A 89 2.55 -17.34 29.03
N SER A 90 1.94 -17.41 30.22
CA SER A 90 1.56 -16.23 30.99
C SER A 90 2.77 -15.37 31.33
N HIS A 91 3.86 -16.00 31.78
CA HIS A 91 5.13 -15.31 32.03
C HIS A 91 5.65 -14.60 30.78
N CYS A 92 5.73 -15.29 29.64
CA CYS A 92 6.19 -14.72 28.38
C CYS A 92 5.33 -13.54 27.93
N ILE A 93 4.00 -13.68 27.96
CA ILE A 93 3.06 -12.63 27.55
C ILE A 93 3.17 -11.40 28.46
N ASN A 94 3.26 -11.60 29.78
CA ASN A 94 3.40 -10.48 30.72
C ASN A 94 4.70 -9.72 30.47
N ARG A 95 5.83 -10.43 30.32
CA ARG A 95 7.12 -9.84 29.99
C ARG A 95 7.06 -9.06 28.68
N MET A 96 6.40 -9.59 27.65
CA MET A 96 6.19 -8.86 26.40
C MET A 96 5.37 -7.59 26.61
N SER A 97 4.24 -7.67 27.33
CA SER A 97 3.34 -6.52 27.53
C SER A 97 3.92 -5.41 28.41
N GLU A 98 4.83 -5.75 29.32
CA GLU A 98 5.54 -4.80 30.18
C GLU A 98 6.71 -4.10 29.46
N THR A 99 7.15 -4.65 28.33
CA THR A 99 8.31 -4.13 27.59
C THR A 99 7.91 -2.89 26.78
N PRO A 100 8.71 -1.80 26.81
CA PRO A 100 8.48 -0.65 25.95
C PRO A 100 8.44 -1.07 24.47
N ASN A 101 7.53 -0.47 23.70
CA ASN A 101 7.30 -0.80 22.28
C ASN A 101 6.75 -2.20 22.04
N CYS A 102 5.95 -2.74 22.96
CA CYS A 102 5.19 -3.96 22.71
C CYS A 102 4.37 -3.83 21.40
N ILE A 103 4.40 -4.89 20.59
CA ILE A 103 3.75 -4.92 19.28
C ILE A 103 2.21 -5.06 19.43
N PHE A 104 1.77 -5.49 20.60
CA PHE A 104 0.36 -5.69 20.93
C PHE A 104 0.00 -5.08 22.29
N THR A 105 -1.27 -4.72 22.45
CA THR A 105 -1.84 -4.33 23.73
C THR A 105 -2.62 -5.51 24.30
N LYS A 106 -2.26 -5.92 25.52
CA LYS A 106 -2.98 -6.94 26.26
C LYS A 106 -4.13 -6.30 27.00
N VAL A 107 -5.35 -6.79 26.78
CA VAL A 107 -6.53 -6.36 27.56
C VAL A 107 -7.12 -7.54 28.33
N ARG A 108 -7.29 -7.33 29.64
CA ARG A 108 -7.82 -8.33 30.57
C ARG A 108 -9.31 -8.11 30.77
N GLN A 109 -10.12 -9.14 30.50
CA GLN A 109 -11.59 -9.07 30.63
C GLN A 109 -12.14 -9.58 31.98
N GLY A 110 -11.28 -10.08 32.87
CA GLY A 110 -11.67 -10.65 34.18
C GLY A 110 -11.04 -12.02 34.43
N LEU A 111 -11.47 -12.70 35.50
CA LEU A 111 -10.93 -14.02 35.90
C LEU A 111 -11.42 -15.18 35.00
N ASN A 112 -12.64 -15.08 34.47
CA ASN A 112 -13.31 -16.17 33.74
C ASN A 112 -13.50 -15.90 32.23
N LYS A 113 -12.89 -14.83 31.71
CA LYS A 113 -12.98 -14.46 30.29
C LYS A 113 -11.61 -14.54 29.64
N ALA A 114 -11.58 -14.97 28.38
CA ALA A 114 -10.35 -14.96 27.60
C ALA A 114 -9.81 -13.53 27.50
N ASN A 115 -8.49 -13.39 27.57
CA ASN A 115 -7.85 -12.12 27.25
C ASN A 115 -8.03 -11.86 25.76
N TYR A 116 -7.96 -10.58 25.38
CA TYR A 116 -7.82 -10.21 23.99
C TYR A 116 -6.57 -9.37 23.78
N TYR A 117 -5.98 -9.55 22.62
CA TYR A 117 -4.72 -8.95 22.23
C TYR A 117 -4.97 -8.07 21.01
N ILE A 118 -4.74 -6.77 21.15
CA ILE A 118 -4.92 -5.79 20.08
C ILE A 118 -3.57 -5.64 19.37
N MET A 119 -3.50 -5.99 18.09
CA MET A 119 -2.28 -5.90 17.28
C MET A 119 -2.08 -4.47 16.76
N GLU A 120 -1.83 -3.51 17.65
CA GLU A 120 -1.78 -2.07 17.34
C GLU A 120 -0.77 -1.72 16.26
N LYS A 121 0.47 -2.22 16.36
CA LYS A 121 1.50 -1.94 15.35
C LYS A 121 1.17 -2.52 13.98
N LYS A 122 0.51 -3.68 13.95
CA LYS A 122 0.00 -4.27 12.70
C LYS A 122 -1.13 -3.42 12.12
N LYS A 123 -2.02 -2.87 12.96
CA LYS A 123 -3.10 -1.96 12.57
C LYS A 123 -2.56 -0.67 11.97
N GLU A 124 -1.59 -0.04 12.62
CA GLU A 124 -0.90 1.17 12.13
C GLU A 124 -0.28 0.91 10.74
N LEU A 125 0.47 -0.18 10.60
CA LEU A 125 1.14 -0.55 9.36
C LEU A 125 0.15 -0.79 8.21
N VAL A 126 -0.94 -1.52 8.47
CA VAL A 126 -1.97 -1.77 7.45
C VAL A 126 -2.68 -0.48 7.04
N ASN A 127 -2.96 0.42 7.98
CA ASN A 127 -3.57 1.72 7.67
C ASN A 127 -2.65 2.58 6.82
N LEU A 128 -1.34 2.61 7.12
CA LEU A 128 -0.35 3.33 6.34
C LEU A 128 -0.26 2.78 4.91
N LEU A 129 -0.25 1.46 4.74
CA LEU A 129 -0.28 0.81 3.41
C LEU A 129 -1.54 1.18 2.62
N LYS A 130 -2.71 1.20 3.26
CA LYS A 130 -3.96 1.64 2.61
C LYS A 130 -3.88 3.10 2.17
N GLN A 131 -3.30 3.98 2.96
CA GLN A 131 -3.12 5.39 2.61
C GLN A 131 -2.17 5.55 1.41
N ILE A 132 -1.04 4.83 1.41
CA ILE A 132 -0.10 4.81 0.29
C ILE A 132 -0.79 4.33 -0.98
N TYR A 133 -1.55 3.23 -0.90
CA TYR A 133 -2.28 2.69 -2.05
C TYR A 133 -3.29 3.69 -2.62
N LYS A 134 -4.10 4.32 -1.76
CA LYS A 134 -5.05 5.37 -2.17
C LYS A 134 -4.35 6.57 -2.81
N ALA A 135 -3.21 7.00 -2.26
CA ALA A 135 -2.41 8.09 -2.83
C ALA A 135 -1.89 7.73 -4.23
N GLN A 136 -1.39 6.50 -4.42
CA GLN A 136 -0.93 6.01 -5.72
C GLN A 136 -2.06 5.93 -6.75
N GLN A 137 -3.26 5.48 -6.35
CA GLN A 137 -4.42 5.47 -7.25
C GLN A 137 -4.80 6.87 -7.72
N LYS A 138 -4.84 7.85 -6.79
CA LYS A 138 -5.12 9.26 -7.14
C LYS A 138 -4.06 9.84 -8.06
N GLU A 139 -2.78 9.58 -7.79
CA GLU A 139 -1.66 10.02 -8.64
C GLU A 139 -1.74 9.40 -10.05
N ALA A 140 -2.13 8.13 -10.16
CA ALA A 140 -2.34 7.48 -11.46
C ALA A 140 -3.52 8.10 -12.24
N GLN A 141 -4.62 8.43 -11.56
CA GLN A 141 -5.77 9.10 -12.17
C GLN A 141 -5.39 10.49 -12.71
N VAL A 142 -4.67 11.30 -11.92
CA VAL A 142 -4.20 12.63 -12.35
C VAL A 142 -3.27 12.51 -13.57
N LYS A 143 -2.30 11.59 -13.55
CA LYS A 143 -1.41 11.36 -14.69
C LYS A 143 -2.15 10.94 -15.96
N ASN A 144 -3.21 10.14 -15.83
CA ASN A 144 -4.04 9.74 -16.97
C ASN A 144 -4.87 10.91 -17.51
N GLN A 145 -5.43 11.76 -16.65
CA GLN A 145 -6.12 12.98 -17.07
C GLN A 145 -5.19 13.97 -17.76
N GLU A 146 -3.97 14.17 -17.25
CA GLU A 146 -2.95 15.01 -17.89
C GLU A 146 -2.55 14.49 -19.27
N LYS A 147 -2.37 13.17 -19.42
CA LYS A 147 -2.09 12.54 -20.73
C LYS A 147 -3.23 12.78 -21.72
N GLN A 148 -4.48 12.59 -21.31
CA GLN A 148 -5.65 12.85 -22.16
C GLN A 148 -5.75 14.34 -22.55
N GLN A 149 -5.49 15.26 -21.61
CA GLN A 149 -5.48 16.70 -21.92
C GLN A 149 -4.35 17.10 -22.87
N ARG A 150 -3.15 16.51 -22.72
CA ARG A 150 -2.03 16.74 -23.66
C ARG A 150 -2.37 16.23 -25.07
N GLN A 151 -2.91 15.02 -25.19
CA GLN A 151 -3.35 14.48 -26.48
C GLN A 151 -4.44 15.34 -27.13
N LYS A 152 -5.43 15.83 -26.35
CA LYS A 152 -6.44 16.78 -26.85
C LYS A 152 -5.82 18.09 -27.36
N LYS A 153 -4.84 18.63 -26.63
CA LYS A 153 -4.13 19.87 -27.04
C LYS A 153 -3.31 19.66 -28.32
N GLU A 154 -2.61 18.53 -28.45
CA GLU A 154 -1.86 18.18 -29.67
C GLU A 154 -2.78 17.95 -30.87
N TYR A 155 -3.87 17.21 -30.70
CA TYR A 155 -4.88 17.03 -31.74
C TYR A 155 -5.48 18.37 -32.20
N ASN A 156 -5.84 19.27 -31.27
CA ASN A 156 -6.34 20.59 -31.62
C ASN A 156 -5.31 21.43 -32.39
N LYS A 157 -4.01 21.36 -32.02
CA LYS A 157 -2.94 22.02 -32.79
C LYS A 157 -2.80 21.46 -34.21
N GLN A 158 -2.85 20.14 -34.37
CA GLN A 158 -2.77 19.48 -35.67
C GLN A 158 -4.00 19.77 -36.55
N LYS A 159 -5.20 19.82 -35.96
CA LYS A 159 -6.44 20.18 -36.66
C LYS A 159 -6.37 21.62 -37.20
N VAL A 160 -5.95 22.59 -36.39
CA VAL A 160 -5.77 23.98 -36.84
C VAL A 160 -4.69 24.09 -37.92
N SER A 161 -3.62 23.29 -37.84
CA SER A 161 -2.55 23.25 -38.84
C SER A 161 -2.97 22.65 -40.19
N MET A 162 -3.83 21.62 -40.21
CA MET A 162 -4.28 20.99 -41.46
C MET A 162 -5.34 21.80 -42.21
N PHE A 163 -6.17 22.57 -41.51
CA PHE A 163 -7.16 23.44 -42.15
C PHE A 163 -6.57 24.75 -42.68
N ASN A 164 -5.46 25.24 -42.13
CA ASN A 164 -4.80 26.46 -42.60
C ASN A 164 -3.84 26.24 -43.79
N SER A 165 -3.53 25.00 -44.16
CA SER A 165 -2.67 24.67 -45.31
C SER A 165 -3.44 24.35 -46.59
N PHE A 166 -4.77 24.21 -46.52
CA PHE A 166 -5.62 24.17 -47.71
C PHE A 166 -5.86 25.60 -48.20
N LYS A 167 -5.00 26.09 -49.09
CA LYS A 167 -5.41 27.15 -50.01
C LYS A 167 -6.55 26.59 -50.86
N GLN A 168 -7.78 26.96 -50.54
CA GLN A 168 -8.92 26.73 -51.41
C GLN A 168 -8.56 27.35 -52.77
N ARG A 169 -8.44 26.52 -53.81
CA ARG A 169 -8.20 27.05 -55.17
C ARG A 169 -9.45 27.83 -55.55
N GLU A 170 -9.36 29.14 -55.51
CA GLU A 170 -10.31 30.01 -56.20
C GLU A 170 -10.01 29.87 -57.69
N TYR A 171 -10.84 29.10 -58.39
CA TYR A 171 -10.77 29.06 -59.84
C TYR A 171 -11.33 30.36 -60.39
N SER A 172 -10.57 31.05 -61.23
CA SER A 172 -11.10 32.19 -61.97
C SER A 172 -12.19 31.71 -62.96
N LYS A 173 -13.02 32.62 -63.45
CA LYS A 173 -14.05 32.26 -64.45
C LYS A 173 -13.42 31.68 -65.72
N GLU A 174 -12.23 32.12 -66.12
CA GLU A 174 -11.48 31.52 -67.23
C GLU A 174 -11.07 30.06 -66.94
N ASP A 175 -10.60 29.76 -65.72
CA ASP A 175 -10.13 28.42 -65.39
C ASP A 175 -11.26 27.40 -65.39
N LEU A 176 -12.45 27.77 -64.89
CA LEU A 176 -13.64 26.94 -64.94
C LEU A 176 -14.06 26.67 -66.39
N LYS A 177 -14.01 27.69 -67.26
CA LYS A 177 -14.34 27.57 -68.68
C LYS A 177 -13.40 26.61 -69.41
N ASN A 178 -12.09 26.72 -69.14
CA ASN A 178 -11.08 25.85 -69.75
C ASN A 178 -11.22 24.38 -69.30
N ILE A 179 -11.59 24.16 -68.04
CA ILE A 179 -11.90 22.82 -67.52
C ILE A 179 -13.18 22.26 -68.17
N GLU A 180 -14.19 23.11 -68.37
CA GLU A 180 -15.45 22.74 -69.03
C GLU A 180 -15.25 22.41 -70.52
N TYR A 181 -14.47 23.20 -71.26
CA TYR A 181 -14.07 22.91 -72.64
C TYR A 181 -13.28 21.61 -72.78
N ALA A 182 -12.34 21.37 -71.86
CA ALA A 182 -11.56 20.13 -71.83
C ALA A 182 -12.40 18.88 -71.50
N LEU A 183 -13.41 19.01 -70.62
CA LEU A 183 -14.32 17.93 -70.26
C LEU A 183 -15.36 17.63 -71.34
N LEU A 184 -15.81 18.65 -72.07
CA LEU A 184 -16.77 18.51 -73.16
C LEU A 184 -16.11 18.17 -74.51
N GLY A 185 -14.78 18.18 -74.58
CA GLY A 185 -14.00 17.80 -75.77
C GLY A 185 -14.11 18.81 -76.92
N TRP A 186 -14.42 20.07 -76.63
CA TRP A 186 -14.51 21.13 -77.63
C TRP A 186 -13.19 21.89 -77.64
N THR A 187 -12.39 21.69 -78.70
CA THR A 187 -11.20 22.48 -79.01
C THR A 187 -11.57 23.84 -79.61
#